data_AF-A0A336MZI1-F1
#
_entry.id   AF-A0A336MZI1-F1
#
_cell.length_a   1.000
_cell.length_b   1.000
_cell.length_c   1.000
_cell.angle_alpha   90.00
_cell.angle_beta   90.00
_cell.angle_gamma   90.00
#
_symmetry.space_group_name_H-M   'P 1'
#
loop_
_entity.id
_entity.type
_entity.pdbx_description
1 polymer ?
#
loop_
_entity_poly.entity_id
_entity_poly.type
_entity_poly.pdbx_seq_one_letter_code
_entity_poly.pdbx_strand_id
1 'polypeptide(L)'
;MAHVTTFHVFIILSSLSLFLLNYVSCNDNLQIAYQWKQIDFEFRNDQDRQEAVENGTFIPANIIPMGLEVYKNRLFMTMPRWKTGVPATLAYIDLNEQRDVSHLETKTEPGTSLENYPELWKNTYINYVRWHSNQQVNFFRSLAERYQNENNELKRQLAECKSREKSVRIEGFDEEKDSEKMLESNDDEDVVDEEFVSFLEITAKHRMERHNNTTQSPKLKPYPSWSAHSYEPRELVSPFRIRADQCGRLWVIDSGFNNLLPEEDRVAIRNPSLVVYDLHNDNLLRRYEFPSDQVKNDSLFANIAVEDDDCENTFAYVTDIFNPALLVYSWKQQSSWRVHHHYFHPDPLAGNYSIGNISFHWDDGLFGIALSKPQSDGYPTLYFHPLSSTNEFSVSTKFLRNETAATNQQEIFNEFKTLGTRGPNGQSAVSFLDKITGVLFYTLPNLNAIACWRTNSKTKTYTIKSQGRVFMSPVDMSFPNDIKVDDQDRLWVLSNKLHIFMYSELNPNDVNFRILTATVKDAIEHTACDTKTKPLTEIIDRLGGILRPSTTIPPAQGAANTSFNLSIISTIITIFICLIK
;
A
#
# COMPACT_ATOMS: atom_id res chain seq x y z
N MET A 1 -16.18 -49.44 10.37
CA MET A 1 -16.61 -48.10 10.83
C MET A 1 -15.45 -47.11 10.94
N ALA A 2 -14.31 -47.47 11.54
CA ALA A 2 -13.17 -46.54 11.71
C ALA A 2 -12.58 -45.96 10.40
N HIS A 3 -12.51 -46.74 9.31
CA HIS A 3 -11.97 -46.26 8.02
C HIS A 3 -12.86 -45.22 7.30
N VAL A 4 -14.17 -45.24 7.56
CA VAL A 4 -15.11 -44.28 6.93
C VAL A 4 -14.98 -42.92 7.60
N THR A 5 -14.82 -42.89 8.92
CA THR A 5 -14.59 -41.65 9.69
C THR A 5 -13.28 -40.97 9.31
N THR A 6 -12.18 -41.71 9.10
CA THR A 6 -10.89 -41.11 8.72
C THR A 6 -10.92 -40.51 7.31
N PHE A 7 -11.63 -41.15 6.37
CA PHE A 7 -11.81 -40.64 5.01
C PHE A 7 -12.63 -39.35 4.97
N HIS A 8 -13.68 -39.25 5.80
CA HIS A 8 -14.53 -38.06 5.88
C HIS A 8 -13.80 -36.89 6.55
N VAL A 9 -12.99 -37.14 7.58
CA VAL A 9 -12.15 -36.10 8.21
C VAL A 9 -11.09 -35.58 7.24
N PHE A 10 -10.50 -36.44 6.41
CA PHE A 10 -9.51 -36.04 5.40
C PHE A 10 -10.13 -35.18 4.29
N ILE A 11 -11.35 -35.51 3.84
CA ILE A 11 -12.10 -34.68 2.87
C ILE A 11 -12.48 -33.33 3.48
N ILE A 12 -12.89 -33.29 4.76
CA ILE A 12 -13.23 -32.03 5.43
C ILE A 12 -11.97 -31.17 5.59
N LEU A 13 -10.84 -31.73 6.01
CA LEU A 13 -9.57 -30.98 6.15
C LEU A 13 -9.01 -30.53 4.79
N SER A 14 -9.12 -31.34 3.73
CA SER A 14 -8.67 -30.94 2.39
C SER A 14 -9.58 -29.88 1.77
N SER A 15 -10.89 -29.96 1.98
CA SER A 15 -11.83 -28.92 1.56
C SER A 15 -11.68 -27.64 2.40
N LEU A 16 -11.35 -27.73 3.69
CA LEU A 16 -11.03 -26.58 4.53
C LEU A 16 -9.69 -25.92 4.11
N SER A 17 -8.69 -26.72 3.72
CA SER A 17 -7.41 -26.24 3.17
C SER A 17 -7.58 -25.57 1.81
N LEU A 18 -8.38 -26.15 0.90
CA LEU A 18 -8.75 -25.49 -0.36
C LEU A 18 -9.60 -24.23 -0.13
N PHE A 19 -10.44 -24.19 0.91
CA PHE A 19 -11.18 -22.99 1.29
C PHE A 19 -10.25 -21.91 1.86
N LEU A 20 -9.28 -22.27 2.70
CA LEU A 20 -8.28 -21.35 3.25
C LEU A 20 -7.35 -20.82 2.14
N LEU A 21 -6.97 -21.65 1.15
CA LEU A 21 -6.25 -21.22 -0.05
C LEU A 21 -7.04 -20.21 -0.90
N ASN A 22 -8.37 -20.30 -0.93
CA ASN A 22 -9.21 -19.28 -1.58
C ASN A 22 -9.38 -17.99 -0.76
N TYR A 23 -9.05 -17.99 0.53
CA TYR A 23 -9.09 -16.81 1.41
C TYR A 23 -7.75 -16.08 1.50
N VAL A 24 -6.66 -16.68 1.00
CA VAL A 24 -5.37 -16.02 0.75
C VAL A 24 -5.24 -15.72 -0.75
N SER A 25 -6.28 -15.12 -1.34
CA SER A 25 -6.09 -14.40 -2.59
C SER A 25 -5.54 -13.02 -2.22
N CYS A 26 -4.24 -12.79 -2.45
CA CYS A 26 -3.76 -11.41 -2.54
C CYS A 26 -4.62 -10.71 -3.61
N ASN A 27 -5.19 -9.56 -3.26
CA ASN A 27 -5.89 -8.75 -4.25
C ASN A 27 -4.81 -8.16 -5.18
N ASP A 28 -4.56 -8.82 -6.30
CA ASP A 28 -3.58 -8.43 -7.32
C ASP A 28 -4.23 -7.56 -8.42
N ASN A 29 -5.29 -6.82 -8.08
CA ASN A 29 -6.06 -6.08 -9.08
C ASN A 29 -5.35 -4.82 -9.60
N LEU A 30 -4.32 -4.31 -8.90
CA LEU A 30 -3.48 -3.23 -9.42
C LEU A 30 -2.56 -3.72 -10.54
N GLN A 31 -2.70 -3.12 -11.72
CA GLN A 31 -1.87 -3.40 -12.89
C GLN A 31 -0.88 -2.27 -13.14
N ILE A 32 0.31 -2.60 -13.66
CA ILE A 32 1.28 -1.59 -14.10
C ILE A 32 0.72 -0.91 -15.36
N ALA A 33 0.43 0.39 -15.26
CA ALA A 33 0.07 1.23 -16.40
C ALA A 33 1.31 1.74 -17.12
N TYR A 34 2.32 2.17 -16.36
CA TYR A 34 3.57 2.70 -16.91
C TYR A 34 4.76 2.33 -16.02
N GLN A 35 5.92 2.22 -16.65
CA GLN A 35 7.20 1.97 -15.98
C GLN A 35 8.39 2.63 -16.68
N TRP A 36 9.29 3.21 -15.89
CA TRP A 36 10.49 3.87 -16.40
C TRP A 36 11.71 3.36 -15.66
N LYS A 37 12.79 3.15 -16.43
CA LYS A 37 14.13 3.02 -15.85
C LYS A 37 14.68 4.40 -15.47
N GLN A 38 14.52 5.36 -16.38
CA GLN A 38 14.85 6.76 -16.19
C GLN A 38 13.75 7.61 -16.83
N ILE A 39 13.51 8.80 -16.25
CA ILE A 39 12.60 9.77 -16.83
C ILE A 39 13.29 10.47 -18.01
N ASP A 40 12.54 10.69 -19.09
CA ASP A 40 12.98 11.45 -20.25
C ASP A 40 11.84 12.36 -20.72
N PHE A 41 12.18 13.42 -21.45
CA PHE A 41 11.26 14.47 -21.87
C PHE A 41 11.16 14.57 -23.38
N GLU A 42 10.05 15.13 -23.85
CA GLU A 42 9.85 15.48 -25.25
C GLU A 42 10.60 16.78 -25.58
N PHE A 43 11.90 16.66 -25.84
CA PHE A 43 12.70 17.73 -26.41
C PHE A 43 12.28 18.01 -27.86
N ARG A 44 12.51 19.24 -28.33
CA ARG A 44 12.19 19.65 -29.71
C ARG A 44 12.89 18.76 -30.76
N ASN A 45 14.09 18.29 -30.46
CA ASN A 45 14.84 17.33 -31.26
C ASN A 45 15.93 16.66 -30.41
N ASP A 46 16.59 15.64 -30.97
CA ASP A 46 17.64 14.89 -30.27
C ASP A 46 18.91 15.71 -30.00
N GLN A 47 19.20 16.73 -30.82
CA GLN A 47 20.36 17.61 -30.62
C GLN A 47 20.18 18.46 -29.36
N ASP A 48 19.01 19.07 -29.16
CA ASP A 48 18.71 19.85 -27.95
C ASP A 48 18.78 18.96 -26.69
N ARG A 49 18.33 17.71 -26.80
CA ARG A 49 18.46 16.73 -25.71
C ARG A 49 19.93 16.39 -25.42
N GLN A 50 20.74 16.16 -26.45
CA GLN A 50 22.17 15.87 -26.31
C GLN A 50 22.91 17.04 -25.68
N GLU A 51 22.67 18.26 -26.16
CA GLU A 51 23.24 19.48 -25.60
C GLU A 51 22.87 19.64 -24.12
N ALA A 52 21.61 19.38 -23.76
CA ALA A 52 21.16 19.42 -22.37
C ALA A 52 21.86 18.40 -21.47
N VAL A 53 22.21 17.22 -22.00
CA VAL A 53 23.01 16.22 -21.29
C VAL A 53 24.46 16.66 -21.17
N GLU A 54 25.06 17.13 -22.26
CA GLU A 54 26.47 17.56 -22.32
C GLU A 54 26.75 18.76 -21.41
N ASN A 55 25.82 19.71 -21.33
CA ASN A 55 25.94 20.89 -20.49
C ASN A 55 25.44 20.68 -19.04
N GLY A 56 24.96 19.47 -18.70
CA GLY A 56 24.51 19.10 -17.36
C GLY A 56 23.16 19.68 -16.93
N THR A 57 22.41 20.33 -17.82
CA THR A 57 21.03 20.81 -17.52
C THR A 57 20.01 19.68 -17.49
N PHE A 58 20.34 18.52 -18.07
CA PHE A 58 19.58 17.28 -18.00
C PHE A 58 20.46 16.10 -17.56
N ILE A 59 20.23 15.61 -16.33
CA ILE A 59 20.89 14.45 -15.75
C ILE A 59 19.79 13.44 -15.36
N PRO A 60 19.48 12.45 -16.22
CA PRO A 60 18.36 11.52 -15.98
C PRO A 60 18.42 10.78 -14.64
N ALA A 61 19.62 10.49 -14.14
CA ALA A 61 19.84 9.82 -12.84
C ALA A 61 19.43 10.68 -11.63
N ASN A 62 19.34 12.00 -11.80
CA ASN A 62 18.98 12.96 -10.76
C ASN A 62 17.47 13.26 -10.69
N ILE A 63 16.68 12.62 -11.54
CA ILE A 63 15.24 12.87 -11.67
C ILE A 63 14.46 11.78 -10.95
N ILE A 64 13.65 12.19 -9.98
CA ILE A 64 12.71 11.30 -9.30
C ILE A 64 11.29 11.88 -9.38
N PRO A 65 10.31 11.14 -9.92
CA PRO A 65 8.92 11.55 -9.87
C PRO A 65 8.40 11.42 -8.44
N MET A 66 7.69 12.43 -7.97
CA MET A 66 7.12 12.47 -6.62
C MET A 66 5.62 12.61 -6.61
N GLY A 67 5.06 13.54 -7.36
CA GLY A 67 3.62 13.80 -7.39
C GLY A 67 2.97 13.19 -8.62
N LEU A 68 1.72 12.75 -8.47
CA LEU A 68 0.87 12.26 -9.54
C LEU A 68 -0.49 12.94 -9.45
N GLU A 69 -1.06 13.31 -10.59
CA GLU A 69 -2.46 13.72 -10.70
C GLU A 69 -3.04 13.35 -12.06
N VAL A 70 -4.33 13.01 -12.11
CA VAL A 70 -5.02 12.70 -13.36
C VAL A 70 -6.19 13.65 -13.52
N TYR A 71 -6.25 14.31 -14.68
CA TYR A 71 -7.38 15.14 -15.07
C TYR A 71 -7.74 14.87 -16.53
N LYS A 72 -8.94 14.31 -16.75
CA LYS A 72 -9.42 13.89 -18.06
C LYS A 72 -8.42 12.94 -18.75
N ASN A 73 -7.83 13.36 -19.86
CA ASN A 73 -6.84 12.59 -20.61
C ASN A 73 -5.39 12.92 -20.26
N ARG A 74 -5.12 13.71 -19.22
CA ARG A 74 -3.75 14.08 -18.83
C ARG A 74 -3.39 13.44 -17.51
N LEU A 75 -2.26 12.75 -17.49
CA LEU A 75 -1.61 12.27 -16.28
C LEU A 75 -0.39 13.16 -16.03
N PHE A 76 -0.46 13.98 -15.00
CA PHE A 76 0.58 14.91 -14.58
C PHE A 76 1.54 14.25 -13.59
N MET A 77 2.81 14.61 -13.69
CA MET A 77 3.88 14.17 -12.80
C MET A 77 4.74 15.36 -12.38
N THR A 78 5.10 15.42 -11.10
CA THR A 78 6.10 16.36 -10.60
C THR A 78 7.45 15.67 -10.44
N MET A 79 8.51 16.37 -10.83
CA MET A 79 9.90 15.97 -10.62
C MET A 79 10.60 17.14 -9.93
N PRO A 80 10.48 17.27 -8.60
CA PRO A 80 11.08 18.38 -7.87
C PRO A 80 12.60 18.37 -8.03
N ARG A 81 13.23 19.54 -7.95
CA ARG A 81 14.69 19.67 -8.02
C ARG A 81 15.33 19.22 -6.72
N TRP A 82 15.40 17.90 -6.53
CA TRP A 82 16.17 17.32 -5.44
C TRP A 82 17.66 17.50 -5.69
N LYS A 83 18.12 17.16 -6.88
CA LYS A 83 19.50 17.33 -7.35
C LYS A 83 19.49 18.22 -8.60
N THR A 84 20.68 18.67 -9.03
CA THR A 84 20.84 19.44 -10.28
C THR A 84 20.49 18.60 -11.52
N GLY A 85 20.29 19.25 -12.67
CA GLY A 85 20.06 18.55 -13.94
C GLY A 85 18.61 18.10 -14.17
N VAL A 86 17.63 18.79 -13.56
CA VAL A 86 16.20 18.57 -13.83
C VAL A 86 15.69 19.66 -14.78
N PRO A 87 15.47 19.38 -16.08
CA PRO A 87 15.17 20.43 -17.05
C PRO A 87 13.71 20.90 -16.98
N ALA A 88 12.77 20.00 -16.64
CA ALA A 88 11.37 20.29 -16.39
C ALA A 88 10.89 19.60 -15.10
N THR A 89 10.10 20.31 -14.31
CA THR A 89 9.74 19.91 -12.93
C THR A 89 8.25 19.61 -12.75
N LEU A 90 7.45 19.92 -13.75
CA LEU A 90 6.06 19.51 -13.90
C LEU A 90 5.86 19.12 -15.36
N ALA A 91 5.33 17.94 -15.61
CA ALA A 91 5.11 17.43 -16.95
C ALA A 91 3.88 16.52 -16.98
N TYR A 92 3.46 16.08 -18.16
CA TYR A 92 2.35 15.16 -18.30
C TYR A 92 2.53 14.15 -19.44
N ILE A 93 1.68 13.13 -19.42
CA ILE A 93 1.46 12.17 -20.50
C ILE A 93 0.02 12.33 -20.99
N ASP A 94 -0.18 12.28 -22.31
CA ASP A 94 -1.52 12.17 -22.88
C ASP A 94 -1.96 10.69 -22.89
N LEU A 95 -3.01 10.40 -22.14
CA LEU A 95 -3.61 9.08 -21.99
C LEU A 95 -4.33 8.61 -23.26
N ASN A 96 -4.60 9.49 -24.23
CA ASN A 96 -5.22 9.13 -25.51
C ASN A 96 -4.20 8.65 -26.54
N GLU A 97 -3.01 9.27 -26.61
CA GLU A 97 -1.96 8.90 -27.58
C GLU A 97 -1.50 7.44 -27.43
N GLN A 98 -1.68 6.87 -26.24
CA GLN A 98 -1.36 5.47 -25.96
C GLN A 98 -2.43 4.48 -26.43
N ARG A 99 -3.67 4.91 -26.69
CA ARG A 99 -4.72 4.03 -27.23
C ARG A 99 -4.52 3.74 -28.71
N ASP A 100 -3.96 4.68 -29.46
CA ASP A 100 -3.76 4.53 -30.91
C ASP A 100 -2.65 3.53 -31.29
N VAL A 101 -1.72 3.22 -30.38
CA VAL A 101 -0.70 2.19 -30.62
C VAL A 101 -1.32 0.79 -30.71
N SER A 102 -2.47 0.56 -30.06
CA SER A 102 -3.19 -0.73 -30.12
C SER A 102 -3.89 -1.01 -31.46
N HIS A 103 -4.01 -0.01 -32.36
CA HIS A 103 -4.66 -0.15 -33.67
C HIS A 103 -3.69 -0.45 -34.83
N LEU A 104 -2.37 -0.52 -34.59
CA LEU A 104 -1.36 -0.75 -35.64
C LEU A 104 -0.85 -2.21 -35.73
N GLU A 105 -1.30 -3.12 -34.87
CA GLU A 105 -0.94 -4.55 -34.95
C GLU A 105 -1.92 -5.37 -35.81
N THR A 106 -1.84 -5.23 -37.13
CA THR A 106 -2.37 -6.25 -38.07
C THR A 106 -1.49 -6.43 -39.30
N LYS A 107 -0.20 -6.74 -39.09
CA LYS A 107 0.63 -7.41 -40.12
C LYS A 107 1.63 -8.36 -39.47
N THR A 108 1.16 -9.54 -39.08
CA THR A 108 2.01 -10.69 -38.78
C THR A 108 2.18 -11.54 -40.04
N GLU A 109 3.44 -11.78 -40.41
CA GLU A 109 3.83 -12.83 -41.36
C GLU A 109 3.67 -14.23 -40.74
N PRO A 110 3.48 -15.31 -41.54
CA PRO A 110 3.10 -16.62 -41.02
C PRO A 110 4.28 -17.59 -40.78
N GLY A 111 4.22 -18.29 -39.63
CA GLY A 111 5.01 -19.50 -39.29
C GLY A 111 5.42 -19.46 -37.81
N THR A 112 5.12 -20.39 -36.91
CA THR A 112 4.96 -21.85 -36.97
C THR A 112 4.00 -22.32 -35.86
N SER A 113 3.20 -23.36 -36.09
CA SER A 113 2.18 -23.86 -35.15
C SER A 113 2.77 -24.73 -34.02
N LEU A 114 2.50 -24.36 -32.77
CA LEU A 114 2.78 -25.14 -31.56
C LEU A 114 1.62 -26.11 -31.26
N GLU A 115 1.72 -27.37 -31.70
CA GLU A 115 0.67 -28.37 -31.46
C GLU A 115 1.07 -29.59 -30.61
N ASN A 116 2.24 -29.63 -29.95
CA ASN A 116 2.66 -30.83 -29.19
C ASN A 116 3.33 -30.57 -27.82
N TYR A 117 2.65 -29.89 -26.89
CA TYR A 117 3.13 -29.68 -25.51
C TYR A 117 2.28 -30.14 -24.30
N PRO A 118 1.23 -31.00 -24.39
CA PRO A 118 0.49 -31.40 -23.17
C PRO A 118 1.16 -32.46 -22.28
N GLU A 119 1.88 -33.43 -22.83
CA GLU A 119 2.26 -34.64 -22.06
C GLU A 119 3.54 -34.50 -21.22
N LEU A 120 4.48 -33.63 -21.61
CA LEU A 120 5.72 -33.43 -20.86
C LEU A 120 5.47 -32.66 -19.55
N TRP A 121 4.58 -31.67 -19.58
CA TRP A 121 4.18 -30.87 -18.41
C TRP A 121 3.46 -31.71 -17.36
N LYS A 122 2.53 -32.55 -17.81
CA LYS A 122 1.72 -33.40 -16.93
C LYS A 122 2.56 -34.40 -16.17
N ASN A 123 3.53 -35.04 -16.82
CA ASN A 123 4.39 -36.03 -16.18
C ASN A 123 5.38 -35.41 -15.20
N THR A 124 5.91 -34.22 -15.50
CA THR A 124 6.79 -33.47 -14.59
C THR A 124 6.05 -33.03 -13.33
N TYR A 125 4.82 -32.51 -13.48
CA TYR A 125 3.98 -32.10 -12.36
C TYR A 125 3.62 -33.26 -11.42
N ILE A 126 3.23 -34.42 -11.97
CA ILE A 126 2.87 -35.60 -11.16
C ILE A 126 4.07 -36.11 -10.34
N ASN A 127 5.26 -36.13 -10.94
CA ASN A 127 6.47 -36.59 -10.24
C ASN A 127 6.87 -35.64 -9.11
N TYR A 128 6.73 -34.32 -9.32
CA TYR A 128 7.01 -33.30 -8.32
C TYR A 128 6.07 -33.39 -7.11
N VAL A 129 4.75 -33.53 -7.36
CA VAL A 129 3.74 -33.67 -6.30
C VAL A 129 3.96 -34.95 -5.48
N ARG A 130 4.31 -36.06 -6.14
CA ARG A 130 4.57 -37.35 -5.46
C ARG A 130 5.82 -37.30 -4.58
N TRP A 131 6.85 -36.58 -4.98
CA TRP A 131 8.06 -36.38 -4.18
C TRP A 131 7.80 -35.53 -2.93
N HIS A 132 7.11 -34.40 -3.09
CA HIS A 132 6.75 -33.50 -1.97
C HIS A 132 5.85 -34.14 -0.92
N SER A 133 4.84 -34.91 -1.35
CA SER A 133 3.95 -35.62 -0.44
C SER A 133 4.70 -36.62 0.46
N ASN A 134 5.72 -37.30 -0.08
CA ASN A 134 6.56 -38.22 0.71
C ASN A 134 7.45 -37.48 1.72
N GLN A 135 7.96 -36.29 1.38
CA GLN A 135 8.79 -35.49 2.29
C GLN A 135 7.97 -34.89 3.45
N GLN A 136 6.76 -34.40 3.17
CA GLN A 136 5.84 -33.93 4.22
C GLN A 136 5.47 -35.05 5.21
N VAL A 137 5.16 -36.25 4.70
CA VAL A 137 4.86 -37.41 5.56
C VAL A 137 6.04 -37.76 6.46
N ASN A 138 7.28 -37.67 5.96
CA ASN A 138 8.47 -37.93 6.77
C ASN A 138 8.74 -36.82 7.80
N PHE A 139 8.52 -35.55 7.45
CA PHE A 139 8.63 -34.42 8.39
C PHE A 139 7.65 -34.57 9.55
N PHE A 140 6.36 -34.77 9.26
CA PHE A 140 5.35 -34.92 10.31
C PHE A 140 5.53 -36.20 11.13
N ARG A 141 6.07 -37.28 10.54
CA ARG A 141 6.47 -38.48 11.29
C ARG A 141 7.58 -38.15 12.29
N SER A 142 8.62 -37.43 11.87
CA SER A 142 9.72 -37.03 12.76
C SER A 142 9.26 -36.08 13.88
N LEU A 143 8.29 -35.21 13.59
CA LEU A 143 7.72 -34.29 14.56
C LEU A 143 6.82 -35.02 15.57
N ALA A 144 6.01 -35.98 15.10
CA ALA A 144 5.19 -36.83 15.96
C ALA A 144 6.07 -37.69 16.88
N GLU A 145 7.18 -38.23 16.39
CA GLU A 145 8.16 -38.97 17.19
C GLU A 145 8.81 -38.07 18.25
N ARG A 146 9.18 -36.83 17.89
CA ARG A 146 9.69 -35.82 18.86
C ARG A 146 8.68 -35.54 19.97
N TYR A 147 7.43 -35.24 19.62
CA TYR A 147 6.38 -34.97 20.61
C TYR A 147 6.03 -36.19 21.44
N GLN A 148 6.11 -37.39 20.87
CA GLN A 148 5.90 -38.63 21.62
C GLN A 148 7.01 -38.85 22.65
N ASN A 149 8.26 -38.54 22.30
CA ASN A 149 9.40 -38.60 23.22
C ASN A 149 9.29 -37.55 24.32
N GLU A 150 8.96 -36.29 23.98
CA GLU A 150 8.71 -35.23 24.97
C GLU A 150 7.56 -35.58 25.92
N ASN A 151 6.46 -36.15 25.40
CA ASN A 151 5.35 -36.59 26.26
C ASN A 151 5.74 -37.76 27.17
N ASN A 152 6.57 -38.69 26.70
CA ASN A 152 7.06 -39.77 27.53
C ASN A 152 7.98 -39.26 28.63
N GLU A 153 8.82 -38.26 28.32
CA GLU A 153 9.67 -37.60 29.30
C GLU A 153 8.84 -36.82 30.34
N LEU A 154 7.82 -36.07 29.91
CA LEU A 154 6.88 -35.40 30.82
C LEU A 154 6.12 -36.40 31.70
N LYS A 155 5.73 -37.57 31.16
CA LYS A 155 5.12 -38.64 31.96
C LYS A 155 6.11 -39.21 32.98
N ARG A 156 7.39 -39.34 32.63
CA ARG A 156 8.45 -39.77 33.54
C ARG A 156 8.65 -38.76 34.66
N GLN A 157 8.76 -37.48 34.33
CA GLN A 157 8.85 -36.37 35.29
C GLN A 157 7.62 -36.31 36.21
N LEU A 158 6.41 -36.52 35.68
CA LEU A 158 5.19 -36.57 36.48
C LEU A 158 5.17 -37.79 37.42
N ALA A 159 5.70 -38.94 37.00
CA ALA A 159 5.85 -40.11 37.85
C ALA A 159 6.90 -39.89 38.95
N GLU A 160 8.00 -39.19 38.65
CA GLU A 160 9.03 -38.78 39.60
C GLU A 160 8.53 -37.73 40.62
N CYS A 161 7.68 -36.79 40.20
CA CYS A 161 7.01 -35.87 41.12
C CYS A 161 6.03 -36.60 42.05
N LYS A 162 5.27 -37.57 41.53
CA LYS A 162 4.34 -38.39 42.34
C LYS A 162 5.05 -39.35 43.29
N SER A 163 6.26 -39.81 42.94
CA SER A 163 7.09 -40.59 43.85
C SER A 163 7.72 -39.70 44.93
N ARG A 164 8.11 -38.46 44.60
CA ARG A 164 8.60 -37.44 45.56
C ARG A 164 7.53 -36.98 46.56
N GLU A 165 6.26 -36.91 46.18
CA GLU A 165 5.16 -36.66 47.15
C GLU A 165 4.91 -37.83 48.10
N LYS A 166 5.23 -39.07 47.69
CA LYS A 166 5.17 -40.25 48.56
C LYS A 166 6.41 -40.42 49.44
N SER A 167 7.52 -39.71 49.16
CA SER A 167 8.78 -39.84 49.88
C SER A 167 9.04 -38.76 50.95
N VAL A 168 8.03 -37.95 51.34
CA VAL A 168 8.04 -37.17 52.60
C VAL A 168 7.64 -38.06 53.81
N ARG A 169 7.84 -39.37 53.69
CA ARG A 169 7.88 -40.32 54.80
C ARG A 169 9.21 -41.09 54.77
N ILE A 170 10.03 -40.75 55.76
CA ILE A 170 11.04 -41.59 56.43
C ILE A 170 12.34 -41.89 55.66
N GLU A 171 13.41 -41.34 56.23
CA GLU A 171 14.82 -41.77 56.38
C GLU A 171 15.53 -42.62 55.30
N GLY A 172 16.69 -42.10 54.87
CA GLY A 172 17.97 -42.83 54.95
C GLY A 172 18.56 -43.45 53.69
N PHE A 173 19.87 -43.23 53.55
CA PHE A 173 20.91 -43.96 52.77
C PHE A 173 21.35 -43.50 51.37
N ASP A 174 22.69 -43.60 51.22
CA ASP A 174 23.63 -43.01 50.27
C ASP A 174 23.92 -43.83 48.98
N GLU A 175 24.77 -43.23 48.12
CA GLU A 175 25.60 -43.78 47.02
C GLU A 175 24.86 -44.08 45.68
N GLU A 176 25.38 -43.85 44.47
CA GLU A 176 26.74 -43.61 43.96
C GLU A 176 26.70 -42.95 42.55
N LYS A 177 27.87 -42.49 42.10
CA LYS A 177 28.25 -41.88 40.81
C LYS A 177 27.95 -42.73 39.56
N ASP A 178 27.77 -42.08 38.40
CA ASP A 178 28.81 -42.09 37.36
C ASP A 178 28.50 -41.17 36.16
N SER A 179 29.60 -40.67 35.61
CA SER A 179 29.77 -39.70 34.51
C SER A 179 30.02 -40.40 33.17
N GLU A 180 29.60 -39.81 32.04
CA GLU A 180 30.52 -39.37 30.96
C GLU A 180 29.85 -38.73 29.72
N LYS A 181 30.39 -37.55 29.39
CA LYS A 181 30.68 -36.89 28.08
C LYS A 181 30.40 -37.59 26.74
N MET A 182 29.93 -36.77 25.77
CA MET A 182 30.56 -36.41 24.46
C MET A 182 29.89 -35.09 23.96
N LEU A 183 30.58 -33.97 23.67
CA LEU A 183 31.25 -33.57 22.40
C LEU A 183 30.32 -33.71 21.18
N GLU A 184 30.12 -32.76 20.26
CA GLU A 184 30.82 -31.51 19.89
C GLU A 184 29.91 -30.68 18.95
N SER A 185 30.35 -29.47 18.62
CA SER A 185 29.80 -28.41 17.77
C SER A 185 29.11 -28.79 16.45
N ASN A 186 28.17 -27.93 16.00
CA ASN A 186 28.17 -27.36 14.64
C ASN A 186 27.40 -26.03 14.63
N ASP A 187 28.09 -25.00 14.14
CA ASP A 187 27.50 -23.81 13.50
C ASP A 187 26.68 -24.25 12.28
N ASP A 188 25.58 -23.54 11.97
CA ASP A 188 25.29 -23.06 10.61
C ASP A 188 23.90 -22.37 10.52
N GLU A 189 23.99 -21.12 10.08
CA GLU A 189 23.11 -20.39 9.14
C GLU A 189 21.63 -20.12 9.45
N ASP A 190 21.32 -18.82 9.48
CA ASP A 190 19.99 -18.24 9.28
C ASP A 190 19.40 -18.70 7.94
N VAL A 191 18.39 -19.58 7.96
CA VAL A 191 17.68 -19.98 6.75
C VAL A 191 16.38 -19.16 6.63
N VAL A 192 16.41 -18.21 5.70
CA VAL A 192 15.28 -17.44 5.19
C VAL A 192 14.23 -18.40 4.61
N ASP A 193 12.97 -18.15 4.96
CA ASP A 193 11.79 -18.94 4.59
C ASP A 193 11.63 -19.06 3.05
N GLU A 194 11.97 -20.23 2.49
CA GLU A 194 11.84 -20.53 1.04
C GLU A 194 10.39 -20.44 0.54
N GLU A 195 9.39 -20.46 1.42
CA GLU A 195 7.99 -20.25 1.06
C GLU A 195 7.71 -18.78 0.70
N PHE A 196 8.41 -17.84 1.33
CA PHE A 196 8.37 -16.42 1.00
C PHE A 196 9.12 -16.12 -0.31
N VAL A 197 10.26 -16.78 -0.55
CA VAL A 197 11.03 -16.64 -1.79
C VAL A 197 10.27 -17.24 -2.97
N SER A 198 9.69 -18.43 -2.80
CA SER A 198 8.80 -19.10 -3.78
C SER A 198 7.57 -18.24 -4.14
N PHE A 199 6.93 -17.62 -3.14
CA PHE A 199 5.81 -16.70 -3.36
C PHE A 199 6.22 -15.48 -4.21
N LEU A 200 7.37 -14.89 -3.92
CA LEU A 200 7.90 -13.77 -4.70
C LEU A 200 8.27 -14.19 -6.14
N GLU A 201 8.84 -15.38 -6.33
CA GLU A 201 9.23 -15.89 -7.65
C GLU A 201 8.03 -16.28 -8.52
N ILE A 202 7.00 -16.93 -7.95
CA ILE A 202 5.77 -17.30 -8.68
C ILE A 202 4.98 -16.04 -9.09
N THR A 203 4.93 -15.03 -8.22
CA THR A 203 4.31 -13.74 -8.52
C THR A 203 5.09 -12.98 -9.59
N ALA A 204 6.43 -13.01 -9.54
CA ALA A 204 7.28 -12.43 -10.57
C ALA A 204 7.11 -13.12 -11.93
N LYS A 205 6.95 -14.45 -11.95
CA LYS A 205 6.83 -15.24 -13.19
C LYS A 205 5.46 -15.07 -13.86
N HIS A 206 4.36 -15.04 -13.08
CA HIS A 206 3.04 -14.67 -13.60
C HIS A 206 2.97 -13.21 -14.08
N ARG A 207 3.80 -12.31 -13.53
CA ARG A 207 3.90 -10.91 -13.95
C ARG A 207 4.68 -10.75 -15.26
N MET A 208 5.64 -11.64 -15.56
CA MET A 208 6.33 -11.69 -16.86
C MET A 208 5.42 -12.17 -18.00
N GLU A 209 4.49 -13.09 -17.73
CA GLU A 209 3.60 -13.67 -18.76
C GLU A 209 2.45 -12.74 -19.20
N ARG A 210 2.19 -11.64 -18.47
CA ARG A 210 1.18 -10.61 -18.80
C ARG A 210 1.77 -9.31 -19.38
N HIS A 211 3.08 -9.25 -19.64
CA HIS A 211 3.72 -8.07 -20.22
C HIS A 211 3.29 -7.88 -21.67
N ASN A 212 2.51 -6.83 -21.93
CA ASN A 212 2.40 -6.27 -23.27
C ASN A 212 3.77 -5.70 -23.65
N ASN A 213 4.30 -6.08 -24.80
CA ASN A 213 5.71 -5.93 -25.19
C ASN A 213 6.09 -4.51 -25.66
N THR A 214 5.43 -3.46 -25.15
CA THR A 214 5.79 -2.07 -25.38
C THR A 214 6.73 -1.60 -24.25
N THR A 215 8.02 -1.88 -24.40
CA THR A 215 9.07 -1.72 -23.38
C THR A 215 9.48 -0.28 -23.07
N GLN A 216 8.82 0.74 -23.63
CA GLN A 216 9.15 2.14 -23.40
C GLN A 216 7.90 2.95 -23.08
N SER A 217 7.76 3.33 -21.81
CA SER A 217 6.76 4.33 -21.41
C SER A 217 7.06 5.67 -22.10
N PRO A 218 6.03 6.49 -22.38
CA PRO A 218 6.20 7.71 -23.15
C PRO A 218 7.15 8.71 -22.48
N LYS A 219 7.78 9.54 -23.31
CA LYS A 219 8.49 10.74 -22.86
C LYS A 219 7.47 11.73 -22.27
N LEU A 220 7.88 12.46 -21.23
CA LEU A 220 7.02 13.43 -20.57
C LEU A 220 7.00 14.76 -21.33
N LYS A 221 5.82 15.38 -21.45
CA LYS A 221 5.62 16.71 -22.03
C LYS A 221 5.67 17.78 -20.94
N PRO A 222 6.65 18.71 -20.93
CA PRO A 222 6.72 19.76 -19.92
C PRO A 222 5.46 20.62 -19.88
N TYR A 223 5.02 20.97 -18.68
CA TYR A 223 3.78 21.70 -18.46
C TYR A 223 3.99 23.00 -17.66
N PRO A 224 3.35 24.11 -18.09
CA PRO A 224 2.53 24.23 -19.30
C PRO A 224 3.38 24.28 -20.58
N SER A 225 4.68 24.50 -20.45
CA SER A 225 5.63 24.63 -21.56
C SER A 225 7.07 24.52 -21.06
N TRP A 226 8.01 24.27 -21.98
CA TRP A 226 9.45 24.37 -21.68
C TRP A 226 9.84 25.73 -21.06
N SER A 227 9.23 26.83 -21.55
CA SER A 227 9.51 28.18 -21.05
C SER A 227 9.26 28.35 -19.56
N ALA A 228 8.26 27.65 -19.01
CA ALA A 228 7.91 27.76 -17.60
C ALA A 228 9.03 27.25 -16.66
N HIS A 229 9.91 26.36 -17.15
CA HIS A 229 10.96 25.72 -16.36
C HIS A 229 12.37 26.27 -16.63
N SER A 230 12.62 26.79 -17.83
CA SER A 230 13.99 27.05 -18.32
C SER A 230 14.38 28.52 -18.38
N TYR A 231 13.44 29.46 -18.58
CA TYR A 231 13.77 30.89 -18.70
C TYR A 231 13.78 31.58 -17.34
N GLU A 232 14.78 32.43 -17.08
CA GLU A 232 14.82 33.27 -15.88
C GLU A 232 14.06 34.59 -16.09
N PRO A 233 13.20 35.03 -15.16
CA PRO A 233 12.81 34.32 -13.94
C PRO A 233 11.87 33.15 -14.25
N ARG A 234 12.16 31.96 -13.71
CA ARG A 234 11.34 30.76 -13.95
C ARG A 234 9.92 30.96 -13.45
N GLU A 235 8.95 30.40 -14.16
CA GLU A 235 7.59 30.31 -13.64
C GLU A 235 7.51 29.20 -12.60
N LEU A 236 7.99 28.00 -12.91
CA LEU A 236 8.06 26.87 -11.98
C LEU A 236 9.51 26.58 -11.61
N VAL A 237 9.81 26.63 -10.32
CA VAL A 237 11.13 26.28 -9.80
C VAL A 237 11.18 24.80 -9.48
N SER A 238 10.42 24.34 -8.48
CA SER A 238 10.43 22.96 -8.00
C SER A 238 9.07 22.58 -7.37
N PRO A 239 8.05 22.33 -8.22
CA PRO A 239 6.78 21.69 -7.83
C PRO A 239 6.97 20.39 -7.06
N PHE A 240 6.41 20.30 -5.86
CA PHE A 240 6.45 19.10 -5.01
C PHE A 240 5.24 18.20 -5.19
N ARG A 241 4.05 18.79 -5.02
CA ARG A 241 2.75 18.10 -5.16
C ARG A 241 1.79 18.96 -5.96
N ILE A 242 0.83 18.27 -6.55
CA ILE A 242 -0.19 18.84 -7.41
C ILE A 242 -1.56 18.27 -7.07
N ARG A 243 -2.61 19.05 -7.34
CA ARG A 243 -4.01 18.65 -7.22
C ARG A 243 -4.83 19.30 -8.33
N ALA A 244 -5.56 18.49 -9.09
CA ALA A 244 -6.50 18.97 -10.11
C ALA A 244 -7.92 18.96 -9.53
N ASP A 245 -8.55 20.12 -9.45
CA ASP A 245 -9.90 20.20 -8.90
C ASP A 245 -11.00 20.01 -9.97
N GLN A 246 -12.24 19.78 -9.54
CA GLN A 246 -13.36 19.64 -10.46
C GLN A 246 -13.73 20.93 -11.22
N CYS A 247 -13.18 22.07 -10.81
CA CYS A 247 -13.34 23.36 -11.49
C CYS A 247 -12.39 23.49 -12.69
N GLY A 248 -11.53 22.50 -12.93
CA GLY A 248 -10.53 22.53 -13.99
C GLY A 248 -9.36 23.45 -13.65
N ARG A 249 -8.94 23.50 -12.38
CA ARG A 249 -7.72 24.20 -11.96
C ARG A 249 -6.68 23.20 -11.49
N LEU A 250 -5.43 23.38 -11.89
CA LEU A 250 -4.29 22.64 -11.38
C LEU A 250 -3.57 23.47 -10.32
N TRP A 251 -3.66 23.01 -9.08
CA TRP A 251 -3.00 23.60 -7.92
C TRP A 251 -1.64 22.95 -7.74
N VAL A 252 -0.60 23.77 -7.66
CA VAL A 252 0.80 23.33 -7.66
C VAL A 252 1.50 23.97 -6.46
N ILE A 253 2.09 23.13 -5.61
CA ILE A 253 2.97 23.61 -4.52
C ILE A 253 4.39 23.71 -5.08
N ASP A 254 4.83 24.93 -5.36
CA ASP A 254 6.21 25.20 -5.77
C ASP A 254 7.05 25.56 -4.56
N SER A 255 8.02 24.72 -4.25
CA SER A 255 8.88 24.87 -3.08
C SER A 255 9.89 26.01 -3.19
N GLY A 256 10.17 26.50 -4.41
CA GLY A 256 11.16 27.57 -4.62
C GLY A 256 12.63 27.13 -4.48
N PHE A 257 12.89 25.86 -4.15
CA PHE A 257 14.25 25.32 -4.07
C PHE A 257 14.80 24.94 -5.44
N ASN A 258 16.03 25.37 -5.72
CA ASN A 258 16.74 25.00 -6.93
C ASN A 258 17.43 23.63 -6.80
N ASN A 259 17.84 23.25 -5.58
CA ASN A 259 18.30 21.91 -5.20
C ASN A 259 17.90 21.67 -3.73
N LEU A 260 17.55 20.44 -3.36
CA LEU A 260 17.27 20.05 -1.97
C LEU A 260 18.33 19.14 -1.37
N LEU A 261 19.13 18.50 -2.22
CA LEU A 261 20.19 17.57 -1.84
C LEU A 261 21.46 17.81 -2.67
N PRO A 262 22.62 17.62 -2.04
CA PRO A 262 22.80 17.41 -0.60
C PRO A 262 22.43 18.67 0.22
N GLU A 263 22.37 18.57 1.55
CA GLU A 263 21.82 19.66 2.40
C GLU A 263 22.63 20.95 2.28
N GLU A 264 23.94 20.83 2.13
CA GLU A 264 24.88 21.93 1.88
C GLU A 264 24.61 22.69 0.56
N ASP A 265 23.97 22.04 -0.41
CA ASP A 265 23.62 22.61 -1.72
C ASP A 265 22.17 23.13 -1.75
N ARG A 266 21.46 23.12 -0.60
CA ARG A 266 20.09 23.65 -0.51
C ARG A 266 20.07 25.14 -0.80
N VAL A 267 19.52 25.50 -1.95
CA VAL A 267 19.40 26.90 -2.39
C VAL A 267 17.94 27.21 -2.70
N ALA A 268 17.28 27.97 -1.82
CA ALA A 268 16.00 28.60 -2.13
C ALA A 268 16.25 29.85 -2.99
N ILE A 269 15.66 29.88 -4.20
CA ILE A 269 15.78 31.03 -5.11
C ILE A 269 14.56 31.95 -5.07
N ARG A 270 13.49 31.53 -4.36
CA ARG A 270 12.31 32.33 -4.05
C ARG A 270 11.52 31.72 -2.89
N ASN A 271 10.57 32.49 -2.36
CA ASN A 271 9.63 31.99 -1.37
C ASN A 271 8.75 30.87 -1.95
N PRO A 272 8.38 29.86 -1.14
CA PRO A 272 7.41 28.86 -1.55
C PRO A 272 6.08 29.50 -1.93
N SER A 273 5.42 28.94 -2.94
CA SER A 273 4.19 29.51 -3.48
C SER A 273 3.18 28.46 -3.91
N LEU A 274 1.90 28.84 -3.84
CA LEU A 274 0.80 28.12 -4.47
C LEU A 274 0.58 28.70 -5.86
N VAL A 275 0.83 27.89 -6.89
CA VAL A 275 0.68 28.26 -8.30
C VAL A 275 -0.53 27.53 -8.87
N VAL A 276 -1.43 28.26 -9.53
CA VAL A 276 -2.71 27.71 -10.02
C VAL A 276 -2.85 27.97 -11.51
N TYR A 277 -3.02 26.91 -12.28
CA TYR A 277 -3.25 26.97 -13.73
C TYR A 277 -4.68 26.62 -14.08
N ASP A 278 -5.19 27.18 -15.18
CA ASP A 278 -6.44 26.77 -15.81
C ASP A 278 -6.20 25.57 -16.72
N LEU A 279 -6.80 24.42 -16.42
CA LEU A 279 -6.65 23.19 -17.19
C LEU A 279 -7.44 23.17 -18.50
N HIS A 280 -8.16 24.25 -18.85
CA HIS A 280 -8.83 24.38 -20.14
C HIS A 280 -7.94 24.99 -21.23
N ASN A 281 -7.00 25.85 -20.83
CA ASN A 281 -6.15 26.62 -21.74
C ASN A 281 -4.67 26.70 -21.28
N ASP A 282 -4.34 26.06 -20.17
CA ASP A 282 -3.02 25.96 -19.54
C ASP A 282 -2.40 27.30 -19.11
N ASN A 283 -3.21 28.36 -18.99
CA ASN A 283 -2.76 29.66 -18.53
C ASN A 283 -2.57 29.69 -17.00
N LEU A 284 -1.56 30.44 -16.56
CA LEU A 284 -1.40 30.78 -15.16
C LEU A 284 -2.55 31.68 -14.69
N LEU A 285 -3.36 31.19 -13.74
CA LEU A 285 -4.43 31.97 -13.11
C LEU A 285 -3.92 32.78 -11.93
N ARG A 286 -3.07 32.18 -11.10
CA ARG A 286 -2.62 32.79 -9.85
C ARG A 286 -1.28 32.23 -9.39
N ARG A 287 -0.44 33.11 -8.87
CA ARG A 287 0.66 32.77 -7.97
C ARG A 287 0.41 33.46 -6.64
N TYR A 288 0.36 32.68 -5.57
CA TYR A 288 0.28 33.17 -4.21
C TYR A 288 1.56 32.77 -3.48
N GLU A 289 2.44 33.73 -3.24
CA GLU A 289 3.60 33.52 -2.37
C GLU A 289 3.14 33.49 -0.92
N PHE A 290 3.56 32.46 -0.17
CA PHE A 290 3.17 32.36 1.23
C PHE A 290 3.81 33.48 2.05
N PRO A 291 3.05 34.14 2.96
CA PRO A 291 3.58 35.20 3.80
C PRO A 291 4.77 34.73 4.65
N SER A 292 5.78 35.60 4.81
CA SER A 292 7.04 35.24 5.49
C SER A 292 6.87 34.86 6.96
N ASP A 293 5.82 35.32 7.64
CA ASP A 293 5.49 34.92 9.01
C ASP A 293 4.98 33.46 9.10
N GLN A 294 4.47 32.94 7.98
CA GLN A 294 3.89 31.61 7.83
C GLN A 294 4.89 30.57 7.28
N VAL A 295 6.07 31.00 6.84
CA VAL A 295 7.16 30.15 6.34
C VAL A 295 8.33 30.20 7.33
N LYS A 296 8.83 29.04 7.74
CA LYS A 296 10.02 28.92 8.61
C LYS A 296 11.26 28.61 7.77
N ASN A 297 12.45 28.78 8.34
CA ASN A 297 13.73 28.73 7.61
C ASN A 297 13.93 27.43 6.81
N ASP A 298 13.43 26.32 7.34
CA ASP A 298 13.54 24.96 6.81
C ASP A 298 12.16 24.39 6.43
N SER A 299 11.12 25.23 6.28
CA SER A 299 9.81 24.79 5.82
C SER A 299 9.89 24.12 4.45
N LEU A 300 9.28 22.94 4.33
CA LEU A 300 9.08 22.26 3.06
C LEU A 300 7.61 21.92 2.90
N PHE A 301 6.92 22.69 2.04
CA PHE A 301 5.53 22.42 1.71
C PHE A 301 5.45 21.26 0.73
N ALA A 302 4.98 20.12 1.21
CA ALA A 302 5.21 18.85 0.54
C ALA A 302 3.93 18.13 0.11
N ASN A 303 2.74 18.56 0.55
CA ASN A 303 1.46 17.99 0.12
C ASN A 303 0.31 18.99 0.12
N ILE A 304 -0.75 18.71 -0.65
CA ILE A 304 -1.91 19.58 -0.82
C ILE A 304 -3.22 18.78 -0.95
N ALA A 305 -4.28 19.27 -0.29
CA ALA A 305 -5.67 18.89 -0.56
C ALA A 305 -6.51 20.15 -0.84
N VAL A 306 -7.46 20.06 -1.76
CA VAL A 306 -8.28 21.19 -2.20
C VAL A 306 -9.76 20.83 -2.09
N GLU A 307 -10.53 21.71 -1.46
CA GLU A 307 -11.99 21.66 -1.50
C GLU A 307 -12.47 22.21 -2.83
N ASP A 308 -13.31 21.46 -3.53
CA ASP A 308 -13.67 21.82 -4.89
C ASP A 308 -15.18 21.82 -5.16
N ASP A 309 -16.01 21.57 -4.14
CA ASP A 309 -17.48 21.60 -4.23
C ASP A 309 -18.05 23.01 -4.50
N ASP A 310 -17.33 24.06 -4.12
CA ASP A 310 -17.64 25.46 -4.42
C ASP A 310 -16.40 26.15 -5.02
N CYS A 311 -16.40 26.33 -6.35
CA CYS A 311 -15.27 26.87 -7.09
C CYS A 311 -14.92 28.32 -6.71
N GLU A 312 -15.91 29.11 -6.26
CA GLU A 312 -15.73 30.51 -5.86
C GLU A 312 -15.25 30.63 -4.41
N ASN A 313 -15.63 29.68 -3.55
CA ASN A 313 -15.25 29.64 -2.15
C ASN A 313 -14.38 28.42 -1.80
N THR A 314 -13.39 28.16 -2.64
CA THR A 314 -12.43 27.06 -2.49
C THR A 314 -11.41 27.34 -1.38
N PHE A 315 -11.07 26.31 -0.61
CA PHE A 315 -9.94 26.31 0.31
C PHE A 315 -8.92 25.24 -0.08
N ALA A 316 -7.63 25.59 0.04
CA ALA A 316 -6.53 24.65 -0.10
C ALA A 316 -5.83 24.45 1.24
N TYR A 317 -5.43 23.22 1.52
CA TYR A 317 -4.74 22.79 2.73
C TYR A 317 -3.36 22.27 2.33
N VAL A 318 -2.31 22.88 2.86
CA VAL A 318 -0.92 22.59 2.47
C VAL A 318 -0.12 22.18 3.70
N THR A 319 0.58 21.06 3.62
CA THR A 319 1.33 20.52 4.75
C THR A 319 2.78 20.97 4.73
N ASP A 320 3.27 21.43 5.87
CA ASP A 320 4.70 21.68 6.11
C ASP A 320 5.30 20.48 6.84
N ILE A 321 6.16 19.73 6.17
CA ILE A 321 6.65 18.43 6.68
C ILE A 321 7.77 18.60 7.73
N PHE A 322 8.70 19.53 7.50
CA PHE A 322 9.86 19.77 8.37
C PHE A 322 9.54 20.72 9.53
N ASN A 323 8.58 21.64 9.36
CA ASN A 323 8.04 22.44 10.44
C ASN A 323 6.55 22.12 10.62
N PRO A 324 6.19 21.06 11.36
CA PRO A 324 4.86 20.46 11.28
C PRO A 324 3.72 21.46 11.53
N ALA A 325 3.02 21.81 10.46
CA ALA A 325 1.89 22.72 10.47
C ALA A 325 1.04 22.57 9.20
N LEU A 326 -0.19 23.06 9.27
CA LEU A 326 -1.10 23.12 8.14
C LEU A 326 -1.29 24.59 7.73
N LEU A 327 -0.93 24.93 6.50
CA LEU A 327 -1.38 26.19 5.89
C LEU A 327 -2.77 26.01 5.29
N VAL A 328 -3.66 26.94 5.62
CA VAL A 328 -4.99 27.03 5.02
C VAL A 328 -4.98 28.25 4.11
N TYR A 329 -5.35 28.08 2.85
CA TYR A 329 -5.46 29.15 1.87
C TYR A 329 -6.91 29.32 1.42
N SER A 330 -7.41 30.55 1.42
CA SER A 330 -8.73 30.89 0.90
C SER A 330 -8.63 31.48 -0.50
N TRP A 331 -9.22 30.81 -1.50
CA TRP A 331 -9.27 31.30 -2.88
C TRP A 331 -9.99 32.66 -2.99
N LYS A 332 -11.09 32.80 -2.26
CA LYS A 332 -11.94 33.99 -2.28
C LYS A 332 -11.25 35.20 -1.65
N GLN A 333 -10.61 35.00 -0.49
CA GLN A 333 -9.97 36.09 0.26
C GLN A 333 -8.55 36.39 -0.23
N GLN A 334 -7.94 35.44 -0.94
CA GLN A 334 -6.53 35.50 -1.36
C GLN A 334 -5.58 35.68 -0.18
N SER A 335 -5.91 35.03 0.93
CA SER A 335 -5.12 35.03 2.16
C SER A 335 -4.89 33.59 2.62
N SER A 336 -3.84 33.40 3.41
CA SER A 336 -3.60 32.16 4.13
C SER A 336 -3.32 32.41 5.60
N TRP A 337 -3.43 31.36 6.40
CA TRP A 337 -3.02 31.33 7.80
C TRP A 337 -2.42 29.98 8.15
N ARG A 338 -1.60 29.96 9.21
CA ARG A 338 -0.87 28.79 9.68
C ARG A 338 -1.54 28.20 10.92
N VAL A 339 -1.92 26.94 10.84
CA VAL A 339 -2.56 26.17 11.90
C VAL A 339 -1.54 25.22 12.50
N HIS A 340 -1.51 25.17 13.83
CA HIS A 340 -0.64 24.27 14.60
C HIS A 340 -1.49 23.29 15.42
N HIS A 341 -0.99 22.08 15.60
CA HIS A 341 -1.59 21.09 16.49
C HIS A 341 -0.56 20.02 16.85
N HIS A 342 -0.66 19.43 18.04
CA HIS A 342 0.29 18.40 18.49
C HIS A 342 0.28 17.16 17.59
N TYR A 343 -0.87 16.82 16.99
CA TYR A 343 -1.02 15.66 16.09
C TYR A 343 -0.31 15.83 14.72
N PHE A 344 0.27 17.00 14.44
CA PHE A 344 1.08 17.21 13.25
C PHE A 344 2.52 16.71 13.44
N HIS A 345 2.99 16.56 14.67
CA HIS A 345 4.36 16.14 14.95
C HIS A 345 4.58 14.64 14.74
N PRO A 346 5.79 14.23 14.33
CA PRO A 346 6.15 12.82 14.22
C PRO A 346 6.02 12.09 15.56
N ASP A 347 5.74 10.80 15.49
CA ASP A 347 5.86 9.91 16.64
C ASP A 347 7.33 9.47 16.77
N PRO A 348 8.01 9.77 17.89
CA PRO A 348 9.42 9.43 18.07
C PRO A 348 9.70 7.92 18.02
N LEU A 349 8.68 7.08 18.20
CA LEU A 349 8.80 5.62 18.10
C LEU A 349 8.59 5.10 16.68
N ALA A 350 8.15 5.95 15.75
CA ALA A 350 7.82 5.57 14.38
C ALA A 350 8.81 6.09 13.34
N GLY A 351 9.98 6.60 13.76
CA GLY A 351 10.99 7.16 12.86
C GLY A 351 11.84 6.15 12.10
N ASN A 352 11.74 4.85 12.42
CA ASN A 352 12.55 3.82 11.78
C ASN A 352 11.91 3.35 10.47
N TYR A 353 12.70 3.34 9.39
CA TYR A 353 12.32 2.81 8.09
C TYR A 353 13.28 1.70 7.67
N SER A 354 12.71 0.63 7.13
CA SER A 354 13.44 -0.49 6.55
C SER A 354 12.73 -0.92 5.28
N ILE A 355 13.33 -0.60 4.14
CA ILE A 355 12.74 -0.82 2.82
C ILE A 355 13.79 -1.50 1.95
N GLY A 356 13.52 -2.75 1.58
CA GLY A 356 14.54 -3.60 0.94
C GLY A 356 15.74 -3.79 1.87
N ASN A 357 16.94 -3.48 1.37
CA ASN A 357 18.20 -3.60 2.12
C ASN A 357 18.69 -2.25 2.69
N ILE A 358 17.85 -1.20 2.67
CA ILE A 358 18.20 0.13 3.17
C ILE A 358 17.39 0.43 4.42
N SER A 359 18.11 0.68 5.51
CA SER A 359 17.55 1.18 6.77
C SER A 359 17.92 2.63 6.99
N PHE A 360 16.95 3.46 7.35
CA PHE A 360 17.13 4.89 7.57
C PHE A 360 16.14 5.42 8.60
N HIS A 361 16.35 6.67 9.02
CA HIS A 361 15.57 7.31 10.07
C HIS A 361 15.04 8.65 9.58
N TRP A 362 13.73 8.86 9.69
CA TRP A 362 13.08 10.14 9.42
C TRP A 362 12.19 10.54 10.59
N ASP A 363 12.16 11.83 10.89
CA ASP A 363 11.26 12.48 11.85
C ASP A 363 10.25 13.39 11.13
N ASP A 364 9.86 13.02 9.92
CA ASP A 364 8.94 13.78 9.09
C ASP A 364 7.55 13.92 9.75
N GLY A 365 7.09 15.17 9.86
CA GLY A 365 5.80 15.52 10.43
C GLY A 365 4.63 15.42 9.46
N LEU A 366 3.66 16.32 9.62
CA LEU A 366 2.41 16.35 8.84
C LEU A 366 2.67 16.25 7.34
N PHE A 367 2.09 15.22 6.71
CA PHE A 367 2.30 14.97 5.30
C PHE A 367 1.06 14.42 4.59
N GLY A 368 0.54 13.26 5.02
CA GLY A 368 -0.66 12.68 4.42
C GLY A 368 -1.90 13.47 4.80
N ILE A 369 -2.64 13.98 3.81
CA ILE A 369 -3.92 14.67 3.99
C ILE A 369 -4.94 14.26 2.93
N ALA A 370 -6.19 14.08 3.32
CA ALA A 370 -7.30 13.75 2.42
C ALA A 370 -8.62 14.37 2.88
N LEU A 371 -9.46 14.80 1.94
CA LEU A 371 -10.74 15.44 2.23
C LEU A 371 -11.91 14.50 1.93
N SER A 372 -12.86 14.39 2.85
CA SER A 372 -14.16 13.81 2.54
C SER A 372 -15.03 14.75 1.72
N LYS A 373 -16.16 14.23 1.22
CA LYS A 373 -17.27 15.08 0.82
C LYS A 373 -17.78 15.91 2.01
N PRO A 374 -18.42 17.08 1.76
CA PRO A 374 -19.10 17.83 2.80
C PRO A 374 -20.02 16.94 3.62
N GLN A 375 -19.90 17.03 4.96
CA GLN A 375 -20.80 16.32 5.87
C GLN A 375 -22.16 17.04 5.91
N SER A 376 -23.09 16.55 6.74
CA SER A 376 -24.44 17.12 6.86
C SER A 376 -24.46 18.59 7.30
N ASP A 377 -23.37 19.09 7.90
CA ASP A 377 -23.19 20.49 8.29
C ASP A 377 -22.60 21.37 7.18
N GLY A 378 -22.33 20.81 5.99
CA GLY A 378 -21.78 21.51 4.84
C GLY A 378 -20.24 21.59 4.80
N TYR A 379 -19.54 20.95 5.75
CA TYR A 379 -18.08 21.02 5.85
C TYR A 379 -17.45 19.64 5.64
N PRO A 380 -16.43 19.51 4.78
CA PRO A 380 -15.59 18.32 4.71
C PRO A 380 -14.91 17.99 6.03
N THR A 381 -14.57 16.71 6.21
CA THR A 381 -13.60 16.26 7.20
C THR A 381 -12.24 16.12 6.53
N LEU A 382 -11.21 16.75 7.09
CA LEU A 382 -9.82 16.55 6.72
C LEU A 382 -9.27 15.39 7.55
N TYR A 383 -8.91 14.29 6.89
CA TYR A 383 -8.14 13.18 7.47
C TYR A 383 -6.66 13.46 7.27
N PHE A 384 -5.85 13.19 8.28
CA PHE A 384 -4.42 13.50 8.21
C PHE A 384 -3.55 12.65 9.12
N HIS A 385 -2.26 12.59 8.77
CA HIS A 385 -1.23 11.97 9.59
C HIS A 385 0.18 12.55 9.32
N PRO A 386 1.07 12.54 10.32
CA PRO A 386 2.49 12.66 10.10
C PRO A 386 3.04 11.48 9.28
N LEU A 387 4.09 11.70 8.48
CA LEU A 387 4.73 10.63 7.72
C LEU A 387 5.34 9.60 8.66
N SER A 388 6.11 10.06 9.65
CA SER A 388 6.65 9.24 10.74
C SER A 388 5.62 9.07 11.86
N SER A 389 4.49 8.44 11.55
CA SER A 389 3.48 8.03 12.53
C SER A 389 2.63 6.87 12.01
N THR A 390 2.14 6.03 12.93
CA THR A 390 1.16 4.98 12.60
C THR A 390 -0.28 5.40 12.86
N ASN A 391 -0.50 6.61 13.42
CA ASN A 391 -1.81 7.08 13.81
C ASN A 391 -2.52 7.85 12.69
N GLU A 392 -3.86 7.80 12.69
CA GLU A 392 -4.71 8.61 11.81
C GLU A 392 -5.54 9.58 12.65
N PHE A 393 -5.68 10.80 12.13
CA PHE A 393 -6.40 11.88 12.79
C PHE A 393 -7.43 12.49 11.85
N SER A 394 -8.32 13.29 12.41
CA SER A 394 -9.29 14.06 11.63
C SER A 394 -9.65 15.39 12.28
N VAL A 395 -10.08 16.33 11.46
CA VAL A 395 -10.63 17.62 11.90
C VAL A 395 -11.70 18.09 10.91
N SER A 396 -12.74 18.76 11.40
CA SER A 396 -13.72 19.39 10.50
C SER A 396 -13.14 20.67 9.90
N THR A 397 -13.27 20.83 8.59
CA THR A 397 -12.84 22.04 7.87
C THR A 397 -13.58 23.30 8.32
N LYS A 398 -14.74 23.15 8.98
CA LYS A 398 -15.49 24.24 9.63
C LYS A 398 -14.60 25.14 10.49
N PHE A 399 -13.70 24.53 11.26
CA PHE A 399 -12.80 25.25 12.16
C PHE A 399 -11.55 25.75 11.44
N LEU A 400 -11.09 25.01 10.43
CA LEU A 400 -9.91 25.39 9.63
C LEU A 400 -10.18 26.62 8.75
N ARG A 401 -11.38 26.76 8.19
CA ARG A 401 -11.77 27.85 7.28
C ARG A 401 -11.91 29.21 7.97
N ASN A 402 -12.11 29.24 9.29
CA ASN A 402 -12.22 30.47 10.07
C ASN A 402 -10.85 30.79 10.68
N GLU A 403 -10.15 31.77 10.12
CA GLU A 403 -8.81 32.17 10.57
C GLU A 403 -8.72 32.43 12.08
N THR A 404 -9.68 33.16 12.66
CA THR A 404 -9.68 33.49 14.09
C THR A 404 -9.78 32.23 14.95
N ALA A 405 -10.66 31.29 14.58
CA ALA A 405 -10.77 30.02 15.30
C ALA A 405 -9.53 29.13 15.06
N ALA A 406 -9.03 29.08 13.82
CA ALA A 406 -7.93 28.21 13.40
C ALA A 406 -6.58 28.60 14.00
N THR A 407 -6.39 29.88 14.30
CA THR A 407 -5.16 30.40 14.92
C THR A 407 -5.26 30.51 16.45
N ASN A 408 -6.46 30.31 17.02
CA ASN A 408 -6.69 30.22 18.45
C ASN A 408 -6.53 28.77 18.94
N GLN A 409 -5.35 28.46 19.47
CA GLN A 409 -5.02 27.10 19.92
C GLN A 409 -6.00 26.56 20.96
N GLN A 410 -6.44 27.38 21.92
CA GLN A 410 -7.36 26.91 22.96
C GLN A 410 -8.74 26.53 22.40
N GLU A 411 -9.17 27.19 21.32
CA GLU A 411 -10.46 26.94 20.68
C GLU A 411 -10.42 25.72 19.77
N ILE A 412 -9.43 25.62 18.89
CA ILE A 412 -9.38 24.55 17.88
C ILE A 412 -8.86 23.20 18.41
N PHE A 413 -8.09 23.19 19.50
CA PHE A 413 -7.39 21.98 19.97
C PHE A 413 -8.32 20.77 20.16
N ASN A 414 -9.51 20.99 20.74
CA ASN A 414 -10.45 19.91 21.02
C ASN A 414 -11.24 19.43 19.79
N GLU A 415 -11.11 20.11 18.64
CA GLU A 415 -11.79 19.75 17.40
C GLU A 415 -11.01 18.72 16.58
N PHE A 416 -9.72 18.56 16.88
CA PHE A 416 -8.88 17.51 16.33
C PHE A 416 -9.15 16.17 17.04
N LYS A 417 -9.33 15.11 16.26
CA LYS A 417 -9.75 13.78 16.76
C LYS A 417 -8.77 12.72 16.34
N THR A 418 -8.27 11.96 17.31
CA THR A 418 -7.58 10.69 17.05
C THR A 418 -8.57 9.63 16.62
N LEU A 419 -8.27 8.95 15.51
CA LEU A 419 -9.10 7.86 15.01
C LEU A 419 -8.59 6.50 15.49
N GLY A 420 -7.27 6.32 15.48
CA GLY A 420 -6.61 5.08 15.90
C GLY A 420 -5.29 4.85 15.15
N THR A 421 -4.88 3.59 15.01
CA THR A 421 -3.58 3.20 14.45
C THR A 421 -3.68 2.22 13.28
N ARG A 422 -2.73 2.31 12.35
CA ARG A 422 -2.43 1.37 11.26
C ARG A 422 -1.66 0.13 11.73
N GLY A 423 -1.16 0.13 12.96
CA GLY A 423 -0.39 -0.96 13.54
C GLY A 423 1.12 -0.84 13.31
N PRO A 424 1.89 -1.87 13.72
CA PRO A 424 3.34 -1.89 13.59
C PRO A 424 3.79 -1.67 12.14
N ASN A 425 4.84 -0.87 11.96
CA ASN A 425 5.38 -0.49 10.64
C ASN A 425 4.36 0.17 9.69
N GLY A 426 3.26 0.69 10.23
CA GLY A 426 2.19 1.37 9.50
C GLY A 426 2.44 2.85 9.23
N GLN A 427 3.69 3.29 9.14
CA GLN A 427 4.02 4.64 8.67
C GLN A 427 3.41 4.84 7.28
N SER A 428 2.94 6.06 7.02
CA SER A 428 2.18 6.35 5.81
C SER A 428 2.64 7.64 5.18
N ALA A 429 2.96 7.59 3.88
CA ALA A 429 3.35 8.79 3.14
C ALA A 429 2.11 9.61 2.77
N VAL A 430 1.37 9.24 1.72
CA VAL A 430 0.18 9.98 1.30
C VAL A 430 -1.11 9.22 1.55
N SER A 431 -2.21 9.95 1.55
CA SER A 431 -3.57 9.41 1.49
C SER A 431 -4.43 10.17 0.50
N PHE A 432 -5.48 9.50 0.02
CA PHE A 432 -6.52 10.11 -0.81
C PHE A 432 -7.85 9.44 -0.51
N LEU A 433 -8.92 10.22 -0.42
CA LEU A 433 -10.24 9.73 -0.09
C LEU A 433 -11.11 9.75 -1.33
N ASP A 434 -11.56 8.58 -1.77
CA ASP A 434 -12.57 8.49 -2.81
C ASP A 434 -13.92 8.96 -2.27
N LYS A 435 -14.38 10.13 -2.74
CA LYS A 435 -15.61 10.78 -2.27
C LYS A 435 -16.86 9.95 -2.56
N ILE A 436 -16.81 9.06 -3.57
CA ILE A 436 -17.96 8.25 -3.98
C ILE A 436 -18.18 7.09 -3.01
N THR A 437 -17.16 6.26 -2.79
CA THR A 437 -17.27 5.11 -1.86
C THR A 437 -17.07 5.49 -0.39
N GLY A 438 -16.41 6.61 -0.12
CA GLY A 438 -15.97 7.01 1.23
C GLY A 438 -14.78 6.18 1.73
N VAL A 439 -14.03 5.54 0.82
CA VAL A 439 -12.82 4.78 1.14
C VAL A 439 -11.62 5.73 1.13
N LEU A 440 -10.92 5.78 2.26
CA LEU A 440 -9.61 6.42 2.38
C LEU A 440 -8.54 5.41 1.96
N PHE A 441 -7.80 5.71 0.90
CA PHE A 441 -6.63 4.95 0.48
C PHE A 441 -5.36 5.61 1.01
N TYR A 442 -4.35 4.82 1.36
CA TYR A 442 -3.08 5.33 1.86
C TYR A 442 -1.92 4.37 1.57
N THR A 443 -0.73 4.96 1.44
CA THR A 443 0.52 4.26 1.12
C THR A 443 1.23 3.82 2.39
N LEU A 444 1.81 2.62 2.45
CA LEU A 444 2.61 2.12 3.58
C LEU A 444 4.02 1.73 3.11
N PRO A 445 5.01 2.66 3.14
CA PRO A 445 6.34 2.41 2.61
C PRO A 445 7.08 1.25 3.26
N ASN A 446 7.09 1.16 4.60
CA ASN A 446 7.74 0.07 5.35
C ASN A 446 7.10 -1.30 5.13
N LEU A 447 5.92 -1.36 4.52
CA LEU A 447 5.22 -2.59 4.20
C LEU A 447 5.11 -2.83 2.69
N ASN A 448 5.78 -2.01 1.88
CA ASN A 448 5.76 -2.05 0.41
C ASN A 448 4.36 -2.19 -0.19
N ALA A 449 3.41 -1.35 0.23
CA ALA A 449 2.01 -1.64 -0.07
C ALA A 449 1.00 -0.49 0.08
N ILE A 450 -0.20 -0.65 -0.52
CA ILE A 450 -1.33 0.32 -0.53
C ILE A 450 -2.54 -0.23 0.21
N ALA A 451 -3.07 0.53 1.17
CA ALA A 451 -4.11 0.08 2.09
C ALA A 451 -5.32 1.00 1.98
N CYS A 452 -6.41 0.58 2.60
CA CYS A 452 -7.66 1.30 2.58
C CYS A 452 -8.39 1.22 3.92
N TRP A 453 -9.29 2.17 4.16
CA TRP A 453 -10.21 2.16 5.28
C TRP A 453 -11.54 2.85 4.92
N ARG A 454 -12.66 2.34 5.42
CA ARG A 454 -13.99 2.94 5.18
C ARG A 454 -14.34 3.98 6.23
N THR A 455 -14.38 5.25 5.82
CA THR A 455 -14.70 6.38 6.70
C THR A 455 -16.15 6.40 7.18
N ASN A 456 -17.06 5.80 6.41
CA ASN A 456 -18.49 5.72 6.68
C ASN A 456 -18.91 4.41 7.38
N SER A 457 -17.96 3.61 7.88
CA SER A 457 -18.25 2.36 8.58
C SER A 457 -19.12 2.60 9.81
N LYS A 458 -20.09 1.72 10.06
CA LYS A 458 -21.01 1.80 11.21
C LYS A 458 -20.30 1.79 12.56
N THR A 459 -19.14 1.15 12.65
CA THR A 459 -18.34 1.11 13.88
C THR A 459 -17.42 2.32 14.02
N LYS A 460 -17.07 3.00 12.92
CA LYS A 460 -16.06 4.09 12.82
C LYS A 460 -14.73 3.82 13.53
N THR A 461 -14.45 2.56 13.89
CA THR A 461 -13.23 2.19 14.59
C THR A 461 -12.09 2.13 13.59
N TYR A 462 -11.03 2.92 13.80
CA TYR A 462 -9.82 2.86 12.99
C TYR A 462 -8.82 1.90 13.67
N THR A 463 -8.92 0.64 13.30
CA THR A 463 -8.11 -0.47 13.85
C THR A 463 -7.53 -1.31 12.72
N ILE A 464 -6.48 -2.08 12.99
CA ILE A 464 -5.88 -2.99 12.00
C ILE A 464 -6.95 -3.89 11.34
N LYS A 465 -7.89 -4.42 12.13
CA LYS A 465 -8.98 -5.30 11.64
C LYS A 465 -9.99 -4.61 10.72
N SER A 466 -10.13 -3.29 10.84
CA SER A 466 -11.06 -2.50 10.02
C SER A 466 -10.45 -2.00 8.72
N GLN A 467 -9.15 -2.23 8.52
CA GLN A 467 -8.38 -1.77 7.37
C GLN A 467 -8.21 -2.92 6.37
N GLY A 468 -8.19 -2.58 5.08
CA GLY A 468 -7.96 -3.53 4.00
C GLY A 468 -6.58 -3.33 3.39
N ARG A 469 -5.91 -4.42 3.02
CA ARG A 469 -4.71 -4.36 2.17
C ARG A 469 -5.15 -4.48 0.71
N VAL A 470 -4.93 -3.41 -0.07
CA VAL A 470 -5.30 -3.33 -1.48
C VAL A 470 -4.27 -4.02 -2.36
N PHE A 471 -2.98 -3.75 -2.15
CA PHE A 471 -1.91 -4.35 -2.95
C PHE A 471 -0.58 -4.30 -2.19
N MET A 472 0.26 -5.34 -2.30
CA MET A 472 1.57 -5.43 -1.64
C MET A 472 2.59 -6.11 -2.55
N SER A 473 3.75 -5.50 -2.76
CA SER A 473 4.82 -6.11 -3.53
C SER A 473 6.15 -5.40 -3.26
N PRO A 474 7.20 -6.09 -2.77
CA PRO A 474 8.49 -5.47 -2.52
C PRO A 474 9.17 -4.97 -3.80
N VAL A 475 8.76 -5.48 -4.97
CA VAL A 475 9.28 -5.08 -6.28
C VAL A 475 8.51 -3.89 -6.83
N ASP A 476 7.18 -3.97 -6.88
CA ASP A 476 6.34 -2.96 -7.55
C ASP A 476 6.02 -1.76 -6.66
N MET A 477 5.99 -1.97 -5.33
CA MET A 477 5.70 -0.96 -4.32
C MET A 477 6.94 -0.70 -3.46
N SER A 478 8.09 -0.52 -4.12
CA SER A 478 9.37 -0.30 -3.46
C SER A 478 9.30 0.92 -2.52
N PHE A 479 8.82 2.06 -3.02
CA PHE A 479 8.37 3.18 -2.20
C PHE A 479 7.07 3.73 -2.81
N PRO A 480 5.87 3.39 -2.29
CA PRO A 480 4.62 3.96 -2.73
C PRO A 480 4.57 5.45 -2.33
N ASN A 481 4.72 6.35 -3.31
CA ASN A 481 4.97 7.77 -3.09
C ASN A 481 3.70 8.63 -3.19
N ASP A 482 2.83 8.35 -4.17
CA ASP A 482 1.59 9.10 -4.35
C ASP A 482 0.40 8.19 -4.71
N ILE A 483 -0.81 8.65 -4.38
CA ILE A 483 -2.07 7.95 -4.64
C ILE A 483 -3.18 8.96 -4.96
N LYS A 484 -3.97 8.68 -5.99
CA LYS A 484 -5.08 9.51 -6.44
C LYS A 484 -6.23 8.64 -6.96
N VAL A 485 -7.44 9.18 -6.91
CA VAL A 485 -8.61 8.62 -7.60
C VAL A 485 -9.10 9.66 -8.59
N ASP A 486 -9.23 9.27 -9.85
CA ASP A 486 -9.67 10.17 -10.92
C ASP A 486 -11.21 10.25 -11.03
N ASP A 487 -11.68 11.08 -11.97
CA ASP A 487 -13.11 11.28 -12.25
C ASP A 487 -13.80 10.07 -12.92
N GLN A 488 -13.04 9.01 -13.22
CA GLN A 488 -13.52 7.76 -13.81
C GLN A 488 -13.46 6.59 -12.82
N ASP A 489 -13.39 6.88 -11.52
CA ASP A 489 -13.29 5.88 -10.45
C ASP A 489 -12.09 4.94 -10.59
N ARG A 490 -10.96 5.44 -11.11
CA ARG A 490 -9.71 4.68 -11.20
C ARG A 490 -8.75 5.14 -10.12
N LEU A 491 -8.25 4.17 -9.37
CA LEU A 491 -7.14 4.36 -8.45
C LEU A 491 -5.84 4.43 -9.26
N TRP A 492 -5.01 5.41 -8.97
CA TRP A 492 -3.68 5.60 -9.55
C TRP A 492 -2.65 5.68 -8.44
N VAL A 493 -1.57 4.92 -8.58
CA VAL A 493 -0.50 4.83 -7.58
C VAL A 493 0.84 5.06 -8.25
N LEU A 494 1.60 6.03 -7.76
CA LEU A 494 3.00 6.22 -8.12
C LEU A 494 3.88 5.47 -7.11
N SER A 495 4.68 4.52 -7.58
CA SER A 495 5.76 3.95 -6.81
C SER A 495 7.12 4.29 -7.43
N ASN A 496 8.05 4.72 -6.59
CA ASN A 496 9.43 5.00 -6.96
C ASN A 496 10.39 4.26 -6.02
N LYS A 497 11.69 4.53 -6.14
CA LYS A 497 12.74 4.02 -5.26
C LYS A 497 13.37 5.15 -4.45
N LEU A 498 12.55 5.97 -3.77
CA LEU A 498 13.02 7.15 -3.03
C LEU A 498 14.17 6.84 -2.05
N HIS A 499 14.02 5.81 -1.22
CA HIS A 499 15.08 5.36 -0.31
C HIS A 499 16.43 5.08 -1.01
N ILE A 500 16.43 4.44 -2.19
CA ILE A 500 17.67 4.22 -2.98
C ILE A 500 18.17 5.55 -3.56
N PHE A 501 17.29 6.41 -4.07
CA PHE A 501 17.69 7.72 -4.61
C PHE A 501 18.36 8.64 -3.58
N MET A 502 17.90 8.55 -2.32
CA MET A 502 18.39 9.35 -1.19
C MET A 502 19.72 8.82 -0.62
N TYR A 503 19.85 7.50 -0.49
CA TYR A 503 20.93 6.87 0.27
C TYR A 503 21.89 6.01 -0.56
N SER A 504 21.67 5.93 -1.87
CA SER A 504 22.46 5.17 -2.82
C SER A 504 22.28 5.75 -4.23
N GLU A 505 22.42 4.92 -5.26
CA GLU A 505 22.28 5.31 -6.67
C GLU A 505 21.24 4.43 -7.36
N LEU A 506 20.37 5.05 -8.16
CA LEU A 506 19.41 4.32 -8.98
C LEU A 506 20.15 3.62 -10.12
N ASN A 507 19.92 2.31 -10.29
CA ASN A 507 20.47 1.58 -11.42
C ASN A 507 19.70 1.95 -12.71
N PRO A 508 20.34 2.57 -13.72
CA PRO A 508 19.67 2.99 -14.96
C PRO A 508 19.22 1.80 -15.83
N ASN A 509 19.69 0.59 -15.54
CA ASN A 509 19.30 -0.63 -16.25
C ASN A 509 18.06 -1.30 -15.65
N ASP A 510 17.63 -0.89 -14.45
CA ASP A 510 16.46 -1.43 -13.76
C ASP A 510 15.27 -0.49 -13.86
N VAL A 511 14.06 -1.04 -13.76
CA VAL A 511 12.85 -0.23 -13.58
C VAL A 511 12.88 0.42 -12.21
N ASN A 512 12.85 1.75 -12.18
CA ASN A 512 12.96 2.56 -10.95
C ASN A 512 11.64 3.24 -10.58
N PHE A 513 10.77 3.48 -11.55
CA PHE A 513 9.52 4.19 -11.37
C PHE A 513 8.37 3.42 -12.02
N ARG A 514 7.24 3.33 -11.33
CA ARG A 514 6.03 2.68 -11.82
C ARG A 514 4.80 3.51 -11.50
N ILE A 515 3.84 3.49 -12.41
CA ILE A 515 2.48 3.92 -12.16
C ILE A 515 1.59 2.70 -12.29
N LEU A 516 0.82 2.41 -11.25
CA LEU A 516 -0.14 1.32 -11.22
C LEU A 516 -1.56 1.88 -11.20
N THR A 517 -2.50 1.12 -11.77
CA THR A 517 -3.91 1.49 -11.79
C THR A 517 -4.84 0.29 -11.64
N ALA A 518 -6.04 0.55 -11.13
CA ALA A 518 -7.18 -0.35 -11.08
C ALA A 518 -8.46 0.49 -10.97
N THR A 519 -9.63 -0.08 -11.26
CA THR A 519 -10.87 0.57 -10.81
C THR A 519 -10.92 0.55 -9.28
N VAL A 520 -11.49 1.57 -8.65
CA VAL A 520 -11.66 1.64 -7.19
C VAL A 520 -12.39 0.41 -6.67
N LYS A 521 -13.42 -0.03 -7.39
CA LYS A 521 -14.21 -1.22 -7.08
C LYS A 521 -13.34 -2.47 -7.02
N ASP A 522 -12.51 -2.71 -8.02
CA ASP A 522 -11.65 -3.89 -8.07
C ASP A 522 -10.54 -3.79 -7.00
N ALA A 523 -9.99 -2.59 -6.79
CA ALA A 523 -8.96 -2.33 -5.78
C ALA A 523 -9.44 -2.67 -4.34
N ILE A 524 -10.71 -2.44 -4.03
CA ILE A 524 -11.25 -2.73 -2.68
C ILE A 524 -11.92 -4.10 -2.56
N GLU A 525 -12.12 -4.83 -3.67
CA GLU A 525 -12.82 -6.11 -3.66
C GLU A 525 -12.11 -7.12 -2.73
N HIS A 526 -12.90 -7.87 -1.96
CA HIS A 526 -12.39 -8.85 -0.98
C HIS A 526 -11.52 -8.28 0.15
N THR A 527 -11.51 -6.95 0.32
CA THR A 527 -10.85 -6.30 1.46
C THR A 527 -11.87 -5.88 2.54
N ALA A 528 -11.40 -5.47 3.71
CA ALA A 528 -12.25 -4.83 4.72
C ALA A 528 -12.92 -3.53 4.22
N CYS A 529 -12.50 -3.00 3.06
CA CYS A 529 -13.05 -1.79 2.44
C CYS A 529 -14.14 -2.08 1.40
N ASP A 530 -14.37 -3.35 1.04
CA ASP A 530 -15.33 -3.75 0.01
C ASP A 530 -16.77 -3.32 0.33
N THR A 531 -17.33 -2.41 -0.45
CA THR A 531 -18.68 -1.87 -0.25
C THR A 531 -19.78 -2.94 -0.31
N LYS A 532 -19.52 -4.08 -0.94
CA LYS A 532 -20.40 -5.26 -0.88
C LYS A 532 -20.25 -5.94 0.49
N THR A 533 -21.12 -5.59 1.44
CA THR A 533 -21.35 -6.49 2.57
C THR A 533 -21.94 -7.78 2.02
N LYS A 534 -21.16 -8.87 1.90
CA LYS A 534 -21.77 -10.20 1.81
C LYS A 534 -22.46 -10.44 3.16
N PRO A 535 -23.79 -10.53 3.22
CA PRO A 535 -24.45 -10.92 4.45
C PRO A 535 -23.92 -12.30 4.84
N LEU A 536 -23.54 -12.49 6.10
CA LEU A 536 -23.18 -13.82 6.62
C LEU A 536 -24.29 -14.85 6.32
N THR A 537 -25.55 -14.39 6.16
CA THR A 537 -26.70 -15.17 5.72
C THR A 537 -26.55 -15.78 4.32
N GLU A 538 -25.87 -15.13 3.37
CA GLU A 538 -25.69 -15.69 2.02
C GLU A 538 -24.64 -16.82 2.01
N ILE A 539 -23.66 -16.74 2.92
CA ILE A 539 -22.68 -17.80 3.18
C ILE A 539 -23.35 -18.97 3.92
N ILE A 540 -24.20 -18.67 4.91
CA ILE A 540 -25.00 -19.67 5.64
C ILE A 540 -26.02 -20.34 4.72
N ASP A 541 -26.65 -19.62 3.79
CA ASP A 541 -27.60 -20.20 2.82
C ASP A 541 -26.89 -21.07 1.79
N ARG A 542 -25.68 -20.69 1.34
CA ARG A 542 -24.85 -21.56 0.48
C ARG A 542 -24.39 -22.81 1.23
N LEU A 543 -24.00 -22.69 2.50
CA LEU A 543 -23.66 -23.84 3.35
C LEU A 543 -24.90 -24.71 3.66
N GLY A 544 -26.05 -24.08 3.89
CA GLY A 544 -27.33 -24.75 4.12
C GLY A 544 -27.86 -25.48 2.87
N GLY A 545 -27.54 -24.99 1.68
CA GLY A 545 -27.79 -25.68 0.41
C GLY A 545 -26.89 -26.90 0.18
N ILE A 546 -25.64 -26.84 0.65
CA ILE A 546 -24.67 -27.95 0.54
C ILE A 546 -24.94 -29.04 1.60
N LEU A 547 -25.46 -28.66 2.77
CA LEU A 547 -25.73 -29.57 3.89
C LEU A 547 -27.15 -30.18 3.88
N ARG A 548 -28.01 -29.82 2.92
CA ARG A 548 -29.31 -30.47 2.72
C ARG A 548 -29.14 -31.67 1.78
N PRO A 549 -29.18 -32.93 2.27
CA PRO A 549 -29.32 -34.05 1.35
C PRO A 549 -30.66 -33.90 0.61
N SER A 550 -30.61 -33.92 -0.72
CA SER A 550 -31.78 -33.92 -1.59
C SER A 550 -32.65 -35.15 -1.27
N THR A 551 -33.67 -35.00 -0.42
CA THR A 551 -34.68 -36.03 -0.21
C THR A 551 -35.72 -35.96 -1.31
N THR A 552 -35.38 -36.53 -2.45
CA THR A 552 -36.37 -37.08 -3.39
C THR A 552 -36.18 -38.59 -3.41
N ILE A 553 -36.90 -39.28 -2.53
CA ILE A 553 -37.04 -40.75 -2.56
C ILE A 553 -38.50 -41.05 -2.96
N PRO A 554 -38.77 -41.85 -4.01
CA PRO A 554 -40.11 -42.37 -4.34
C PRO A 554 -40.62 -43.37 -3.30
N PRO A 555 -41.92 -43.68 -3.23
CA PRO A 555 -42.49 -44.40 -2.09
C PRO A 555 -42.08 -45.87 -2.01
N ALA A 556 -41.55 -46.22 -0.83
CA ALA A 556 -41.62 -47.45 -0.03
C ALA A 556 -41.51 -48.84 -0.68
N GLN A 557 -40.55 -49.64 -0.19
CA GLN A 557 -40.79 -50.97 0.39
C GLN A 557 -39.56 -51.46 1.20
N GLY A 558 -39.78 -51.98 2.41
CA GLY A 558 -38.83 -52.83 3.14
C GLY A 558 -38.13 -52.18 4.35
N ALA A 559 -38.55 -52.59 5.55
CA ALA A 559 -38.03 -52.16 6.84
C ALA A 559 -36.64 -52.75 7.18
N ALA A 560 -35.77 -51.93 7.79
CA ALA A 560 -34.88 -52.34 8.89
C ALA A 560 -34.33 -51.10 9.61
N ASN A 561 -34.48 -51.08 10.94
CA ASN A 561 -34.04 -50.03 11.85
C ASN A 561 -32.51 -49.94 11.94
N THR A 562 -31.95 -48.74 11.81
CA THR A 562 -30.71 -48.35 12.50
C THR A 562 -30.83 -46.91 12.99
N SER A 563 -30.86 -46.73 14.31
CA SER A 563 -30.86 -45.45 15.00
C SER A 563 -29.56 -44.69 14.76
N PHE A 564 -29.64 -43.53 14.11
CA PHE A 564 -28.51 -42.59 14.00
C PHE A 564 -28.39 -41.76 15.29
N ASN A 565 -27.19 -41.80 15.88
CA ASN A 565 -26.83 -41.13 17.12
C ASN A 565 -26.83 -39.59 16.98
N LEU A 566 -27.84 -38.93 17.55
CA LEU A 566 -27.96 -37.47 17.72
C LEU A 566 -26.86 -36.83 18.60
N SER A 567 -26.00 -37.64 19.23
CA SER A 567 -24.95 -37.16 20.15
C SER A 567 -23.78 -36.45 19.46
N ILE A 568 -23.42 -36.82 18.23
CA ILE A 568 -22.23 -36.27 17.55
C ILE A 568 -22.46 -34.84 17.05
N ILE A 569 -23.69 -34.52 16.64
CA ILE A 569 -24.06 -33.20 16.11
C ILE A 569 -24.04 -32.14 17.23
N SER A 570 -24.46 -32.51 18.45
CA SER A 570 -24.41 -31.62 19.61
C SER A 570 -22.96 -31.25 20.01
N THR A 571 -22.02 -32.19 19.88
CA THR A 571 -20.62 -31.96 20.23
C THR A 571 -19.92 -31.03 19.24
N ILE A 572 -20.22 -31.16 17.94
CA ILE A 572 -19.67 -30.29 16.88
C ILE A 572 -20.16 -28.85 17.05
N ILE A 573 -21.44 -28.66 17.38
CA ILE A 573 -22.01 -27.31 17.61
C ILE A 573 -21.39 -26.66 18.87
N THR A 574 -21.11 -27.45 19.91
CA THR A 574 -20.49 -26.93 21.15
C THR A 574 -19.02 -26.55 20.94
N ILE A 575 -18.27 -27.33 20.14
CA ILE A 575 -16.89 -27.00 19.76
C ILE A 575 -16.85 -25.73 18.89
N PHE A 576 -17.82 -25.56 17.99
CA PHE A 576 -17.95 -24.35 17.16
C PHE A 576 -18.26 -23.10 17.97
N ILE A 577 -19.08 -23.20 19.03
CA ILE A 577 -19.41 -22.08 19.93
C ILE A 577 -18.21 -21.70 20.82
N CYS A 578 -17.36 -22.66 21.19
CA CYS A 578 -16.15 -22.39 21.99
C CYS A 578 -15.00 -21.79 21.17
N LEU A 579 -14.89 -22.07 19.87
CA LEU A 579 -13.83 -21.54 19.00
C LEU A 579 -14.10 -20.11 18.49
N ILE A 580 -15.30 -19.57 18.72
CA ILE A 580 -15.72 -18.23 18.26
C ILE A 580 -15.67 -17.18 19.39
N LYS A 581 -15.19 -17.53 20.60
CA LYS A 581 -14.98 -16.56 21.69
C LYS A 581 -13.57 -16.00 21.73
#